data_AF-A0A3D5LIK3-F1
#
_entry.id   AF-A0A3D5LIK3-F1
#
_cell.length_a   1.000
_cell.length_b   1.000
_cell.length_c   1.000
_cell.angle_alpha   90.00
_cell.angle_beta   90.00
_cell.angle_gamma   90.00
#
_symmetry.space_group_name_H-M   'P 1'
#
loop_
_entity.id
_entity.type
_entity.pdbx_description
1 polymer ?
#
loop_
_entity_poly.entity_id
_entity_poly.type
_entity_poly.pdbx_seq_one_letter_code
_entity_poly.pdbx_strand_id
1 'polypeptide(L)' 'DELTAKGVSCDFDEIEKDIIDRDYRDMHRETSPLKQAEDAVLVDSSEMDIDEVVEAIRSIYEEKKGC' A
#
# COMPACT_ATOMS: atom_id res chain seq x y z
N ASP A 1 -6.38 -18.05 -7.36
CA ASP A 1 -6.52 -18.32 -8.80
C ASP A 1 -5.85 -17.34 -9.76
N GLU A 2 -5.30 -16.19 -9.33
CA GLU A 2 -4.59 -15.29 -10.28
C GLU A 2 -3.09 -15.59 -10.49
N LEU A 3 -2.40 -16.18 -9.50
CA LEU A 3 -0.95 -16.46 -9.59
C LEU A 3 -0.64 -17.80 -10.26
N THR A 4 -1.50 -18.80 -10.08
CA THR A 4 -1.31 -20.15 -10.66
C THR A 4 -1.55 -20.17 -12.17
N ALA A 5 -2.35 -19.25 -12.71
CA ALA A 5 -2.64 -19.15 -14.15
C ALA A 5 -1.50 -18.52 -14.97
N LYS A 6 -0.53 -17.86 -14.32
CA LYS A 6 0.62 -17.21 -15.00
C LYS A 6 1.88 -18.09 -15.08
N GLY A 7 1.86 -19.30 -14.54
CA GLY A 7 2.95 -20.28 -14.70
C GLY A 7 4.27 -19.89 -14.03
N VAL A 8 4.26 -18.91 -13.13
CA VAL A 8 5.44 -18.51 -12.36
C VAL A 8 5.43 -19.32 -11.06
N SER A 9 6.47 -20.12 -10.84
CA SER A 9 6.76 -20.70 -9.53
C SER A 9 7.24 -19.58 -8.63
N CYS A 10 6.33 -18.72 -8.19
CA CYS A 10 6.71 -17.71 -7.22
C CYS A 10 6.84 -18.39 -5.87
N ASP A 11 8.06 -18.50 -5.36
CA ASP A 11 8.29 -18.85 -3.97
C ASP A 11 7.76 -17.70 -3.10
N PHE A 12 6.93 -18.04 -2.12
CA PHE A 12 6.36 -17.05 -1.21
C PHE A 12 7.48 -16.30 -0.47
N ASP A 13 8.53 -17.02 -0.09
CA ASP A 13 9.69 -16.47 0.62
C ASP A 13 10.49 -15.50 -0.26
N GLU A 14 10.59 -15.77 -1.57
CA GLU A 14 11.23 -14.86 -2.52
C GLU A 14 10.40 -13.59 -2.73
N ILE A 15 9.07 -13.71 -2.87
CA ILE A 15 8.19 -12.54 -3.00
C ILE A 15 8.26 -11.66 -1.75
N GLU A 16 8.17 -12.27 -0.57
CA GLU A 16 8.21 -11.54 0.71
C GLU A 16 9.52 -10.77 0.83
N LYS A 17 10.65 -11.43 0.56
CA LYS A 17 11.97 -10.79 0.58
C LYS A 17 12.07 -9.64 -0.41
N ASP A 18 11.61 -9.84 -1.65
CA ASP A 18 11.65 -8.81 -2.68
C ASP A 18 10.81 -7.58 -2.31
N ILE A 19 9.65 -7.79 -1.66
CA ILE A 19 8.80 -6.71 -1.15
C ILE A 19 9.53 -5.94 -0.04
N ILE A 20 10.11 -6.63 0.94
CA ILE A 20 10.85 -6.01 2.05
C ILE A 20 12.04 -5.20 1.50
N ASP A 21 12.82 -5.78 0.59
CA ASP A 21 13.99 -5.12 0.00
C ASP A 21 13.60 -3.91 -0.86
N ARG A 22 12.44 -3.95 -1.53
CA ARG A 22 11.88 -2.80 -2.25
C ARG A 22 11.47 -1.70 -1.28
N ASP A 23 10.69 -2.02 -0.25
CA ASP A 23 10.17 -1.04 0.70
C ASP A 23 11.33 -0.36 1.47
N TYR A 24 12.37 -1.12 1.85
CA TYR A 24 13.57 -0.55 2.44
C TYR A 24 14.25 0.47 1.51
N ARG A 25 14.43 0.12 0.24
CA ARG A 25 15.04 1.03 -0.76
C ARG A 25 14.18 2.28 -0.98
N ASP A 26 12.87 2.14 -1.05
CA ASP A 26 11.96 3.26 -1.26
C ASP A 26 11.90 4.21 -0.05
N MET A 27 12.05 3.70 1.17
CA MET A 27 12.16 4.53 2.38
C MET A 27 13.50 5.27 2.48
N HIS A 28 14.60 4.69 2.00
CA HIS A 28 15.96 5.23 2.15
C HIS A 28 16.49 5.97 0.92
N ARG A 29 15.70 6.10 -0.15
CA ARG A 29 16.15 6.82 -1.36
C ARG A 29 16.35 8.31 -1.06
N GLU A 30 17.46 8.88 -1.55
CA GLU A 30 17.78 10.30 -1.34
C GLU A 30 16.78 11.24 -2.03
N THR A 31 16.19 10.81 -3.15
CA THR A 31 15.24 11.61 -3.92
C THR A 31 13.82 11.09 -3.72
N SER A 32 12.92 11.94 -3.23
CA SER A 32 11.49 11.64 -3.00
C SER A 32 11.23 10.44 -2.08
N PRO A 33 11.87 10.27 -0.90
CA PRO A 33 11.70 9.08 -0.06
C PRO A 33 10.24 8.75 0.25
N LEU A 34 9.93 7.46 0.40
CA LEU A 34 8.63 6.99 0.88
C LEU A 34 8.45 7.43 2.34
N LYS A 35 7.79 8.56 2.52
CA LYS A 35 7.48 9.15 3.82
C LYS A 35 6.07 9.73 3.79
N GLN A 36 5.33 9.53 4.87
CA GLN A 36 4.03 10.17 5.06
C GLN A 36 4.19 11.69 5.16
N ALA A 37 3.39 12.44 4.40
CA ALA A 37 3.33 13.89 4.50
C ALA A 37 2.68 14.34 5.81
N GLU A 38 2.95 15.57 6.26
CA GLU A 38 2.45 16.09 7.54
C GLU A 38 0.92 16.18 7.58
N ASP A 39 0.28 16.39 6.44
CA ASP A 39 -1.17 16.49 6.28
C ASP A 39 -1.81 15.16 5.81
N ALA A 40 -1.01 14.12 5.56
CA ALA A 40 -1.51 12.84 5.07
C ALA A 40 -2.20 12.05 6.18
N VAL A 41 -3.37 11.48 5.86
CA VAL A 41 -4.11 10.57 6.75
C VAL A 41 -3.68 9.15 6.45
N LEU A 42 -3.29 8.39 7.48
CA LEU A 42 -2.93 6.99 7.34
C LEU A 42 -4.21 6.14 7.24
N VAL A 43 -4.32 5.34 6.18
CA VAL A 43 -5.38 4.35 6.01
C VAL A 43 -4.72 2.98 5.92
N ASP A 44 -4.87 2.18 6.96
CA ASP A 44 -4.41 0.79 6.97
C ASP A 44 -5.52 -0.11 6.42
N SER A 45 -5.23 -0.77 5.30
CA SER A 45 -6.16 -1.64 4.58
C SER A 45 -5.89 -3.13 4.80
N SER A 46 -5.02 -3.49 5.75
CA SER A 46 -4.58 -4.87 5.98
C SER A 46 -5.72 -5.85 6.25
N GLU A 47 -6.82 -5.37 6.88
CA GLU A 47 -8.00 -6.17 7.22
C GLU A 47 -9.28 -5.69 6.50
N MET A 48 -9.14 -4.87 5.44
CA MET A 48 -10.27 -4.24 4.77
C MET A 48 -10.53 -4.86 3.40
N ASP A 49 -11.81 -4.99 3.06
CA ASP A 49 -12.25 -5.31 1.72
C ASP A 49 -12.14 -4.09 0.80
N ILE A 50 -12.13 -4.32 -0.52
CA ILE A 50 -11.98 -3.24 -1.52
C ILE A 50 -13.03 -2.13 -1.32
N ASP A 51 -14.29 -2.52 -1.07
CA ASP A 51 -15.38 -1.57 -0.88
C ASP A 51 -15.18 -0.74 0.41
N GLU A 52 -14.70 -1.36 1.48
CA GLU A 52 -14.42 -0.68 2.75
C GLU A 52 -13.29 0.34 2.59
N VAL A 53 -12.23 -0.01 1.84
CA VAL A 53 -11.13 0.93 1.56
C VAL A 53 -11.62 2.13 0.77
N VAL A 54 -12.49 1.91 -0.23
CA VAL A 54 -13.08 2.99 -1.03
C VAL A 54 -13.94 3.90 -0.16
N GLU A 55 -14.77 3.34 0.73
CA GLU A 55 -15.59 4.12 1.66
C GLU A 55 -14.75 4.91 2.67
N ALA A 56 -13.67 4.32 3.20
CA ALA A 56 -12.76 5.01 4.12
C ALA A 56 -12.09 6.21 3.44
N ILE A 57 -11.58 6.04 2.22
CA ILE A 57 -10.98 7.13 1.44
C ILE A 57 -12.02 8.23 1.16
N ARG A 58 -13.24 7.84 0.77
CA ARG A 58 -14.32 8.80 0.49
C ARG A 58 -14.72 9.60 1.73
N SER A 59 -14.78 8.95 2.89
CA SER A 59 -15.12 9.59 4.16
C SER A 59 -14.07 10.63 4.55
N ILE A 60 -12.78 10.27 4.47
CA ILE A 60 -11.67 11.20 4.74
C ILE A 60 -11.71 12.40 3.79
N TYR A 61 -12.05 12.18 2.51
CA TYR A 61 -12.18 13.26 1.54
C TYR A 61 -13.31 14.22 1.89
N GLU A 62 -14.50 13.72 2.23
CA GLU A 62 -15.64 14.58 2.59
C GLU A 62 -15.39 15.36 3.89
N GLU A 63 -14.75 14.75 4.90
CA GLU A 63 -14.33 15.43 6.13
C GLU A 63 -13.40 16.61 5.85
N LYS A 64 -12.43 16.43 4.95
CA LYS A 64 -11.49 17.51 4.57
C LYS A 64 -12.10 18.55 3.64
N LYS A 65 -13.08 18.18 2.82
CA LYS A 65 -13.77 19.08 1.88
C LYS A 65 -14.77 20.01 2.58
N GLY A 66 -15.33 19.58 3.71
CA GLY A 66 -16.31 20.33 4.48
C GLY A 66 -15.74 21.46 5.36
N CYS A 67 -14.45 21.80 5.25
CA CYS A 67 -13.78 22.86 6.00
C CYS A 67 -13.58 24.12 5.15
#